data_AF-A0A182ZZE6-F1
#
_entry.id   AF-A0A182ZZE6-F1
#
_cell.length_a   1.000
_cell.length_b   1.000
_cell.length_c   1.000
_cell.angle_alpha   90.00
_cell.angle_beta   90.00
_cell.angle_gamma   90.00
#
_symmetry.space_group_name_H-M   'P 1'
#
loop_
_entity.id
_entity.type
_entity.pdbx_description
1 polymer ?
#
loop_
_entity_poly.entity_id
_entity_poly.type
_entity_poly.pdbx_seq_one_letter_code
_entity_poly.pdbx_strand_id
1 'polypeptide(L)'
;LLTEPQEANELRRHIFANHIDAVMIKRLLRLMFQRVQCTCRPSADDQTAPVCPGHVHTIDPAEVERLLDIKPESLATILAYMELDSQNPIITVLQNGFKTAVVDCYGGPAEMAYASQHCLAVAAGISVACEQKTPAERVEYFASVRQLTIDLPYLCNRWGWRSSAVRQELKNLEWHSSAGSGSSGPHRTGIQINLSGWSWWFWTHQVPVEPELLDQCFNSLQQRLKAIETAGLDSLDQLTRALAQVSKPRFDQIYPDSAPASKEQLTLTADRSERSALVHKLILAHFQTAQPSTSVECLSTDEISVSFTWPPPVTDSQIQSVRSRVREFLQTHGPSLGDQITGRALANLFHGIPSPQFPSQSWCRNYRVWRTHLDVDWPLLYQVATEELRQNIHLLN
;
A
#
# COMPACT_ATOMS: atom_id res chain seq x y z
N LEU A 1 23.95 -5.41 -22.57
CA LEU A 1 23.54 -5.07 -21.20
C LEU A 1 22.11 -5.51 -20.87
N LEU A 2 21.22 -5.74 -21.85
CA LEU A 2 19.90 -6.34 -21.59
C LEU A 2 19.48 -7.36 -22.67
N THR A 3 20.45 -8.04 -23.29
CA THR A 3 20.15 -9.07 -24.30
C THR A 3 19.65 -10.37 -23.66
N GLU A 4 19.95 -10.58 -22.38
CA GLU A 4 19.51 -11.76 -21.65
C GLU A 4 18.19 -11.49 -20.91
N PRO A 5 17.14 -12.29 -21.14
CA PRO A 5 15.84 -12.09 -20.51
C PRO A 5 15.87 -12.07 -18.97
N GLN A 6 16.78 -12.84 -18.36
CA GLN A 6 16.90 -12.94 -16.91
C GLN A 6 17.38 -11.63 -16.28
N GLU A 7 18.40 -10.98 -16.86
CA GLU A 7 18.91 -9.69 -16.36
C GLU A 7 17.85 -8.58 -16.49
N ALA A 8 17.11 -8.57 -17.60
CA ALA A 8 16.05 -7.60 -17.82
C ALA A 8 14.89 -7.79 -16.84
N ASN A 9 14.45 -9.02 -16.61
CA ASN A 9 13.42 -9.31 -15.62
C ASN A 9 13.87 -9.05 -14.18
N GLU A 10 15.16 -9.18 -13.88
CA GLU A 10 15.73 -8.82 -12.57
C GLU A 10 15.50 -7.34 -12.24
N LEU A 11 15.58 -6.45 -13.24
CA LEU A 11 15.27 -5.03 -13.09
C LEU A 11 13.74 -4.79 -13.11
N ARG A 12 13.04 -5.36 -14.09
CA ARG A 12 11.59 -5.14 -14.29
C ARG A 12 10.74 -5.56 -13.11
N ARG A 13 11.13 -6.61 -12.38
CA ARG A 13 10.38 -7.06 -11.20
C ARG A 13 10.15 -5.95 -10.16
N HIS A 14 11.04 -4.95 -10.09
CA HIS A 14 10.93 -3.85 -9.14
C HIS A 14 9.75 -2.93 -9.48
N ILE A 15 9.37 -2.85 -10.76
CA ILE A 15 8.18 -2.14 -11.23
C ILE A 15 6.93 -2.88 -10.73
N PHE A 16 6.93 -4.22 -10.80
CA PHE A 16 5.81 -5.06 -10.35
C PHE A 16 5.79 -5.31 -8.83
N ALA A 17 6.80 -4.85 -8.09
CA ALA A 17 6.91 -5.12 -6.66
C ALA A 17 5.76 -4.56 -5.81
N ASN A 18 5.10 -3.52 -6.33
CA ASN A 18 3.95 -2.86 -5.72
C ASN A 18 2.67 -3.04 -6.55
N HIS A 19 2.64 -3.99 -7.50
CA HIS A 19 1.46 -4.29 -8.30
C HIS A 19 0.31 -4.75 -7.39
N ILE A 20 -0.90 -4.24 -7.65
CA ILE A 20 -2.11 -4.61 -6.91
C ILE A 20 -3.17 -5.05 -7.91
N ASP A 21 -3.68 -6.27 -7.70
CA ASP A 21 -4.77 -6.80 -8.51
C ASP A 21 -6.05 -5.97 -8.37
N ALA A 22 -6.79 -5.89 -9.48
CA ALA A 22 -8.16 -5.36 -9.52
C ALA A 22 -9.04 -5.90 -8.38
N VAL A 23 -8.96 -7.22 -8.13
CA VAL A 23 -9.77 -7.88 -7.10
C VAL A 23 -9.35 -7.40 -5.70
N MET A 24 -8.06 -7.16 -5.45
CA MET A 24 -7.58 -6.66 -4.17
C MET A 24 -8.00 -5.21 -3.92
N ILE A 25 -8.00 -4.36 -4.96
CA ILE A 25 -8.56 -2.99 -4.86
C ILE A 25 -10.04 -3.04 -4.50
N LYS A 26 -10.84 -3.90 -5.16
CA LYS A 26 -12.27 -4.06 -4.81
C LYS A 26 -12.47 -4.55 -3.38
N ARG A 27 -11.66 -5.52 -2.93
CA ARG A 27 -11.72 -6.01 -1.54
C ARG A 27 -11.31 -4.94 -0.54
N LEU A 28 -10.32 -4.11 -0.86
CA LEU A 28 -9.90 -2.97 -0.04
C LEU A 28 -11.02 -1.92 0.09
N LEU A 29 -11.63 -1.52 -1.03
CA LEU A 29 -12.75 -0.56 -1.01
C LEU A 29 -13.94 -1.11 -0.20
N ARG A 30 -14.23 -2.40 -0.32
CA ARG A 30 -15.25 -3.06 0.52
C ARG A 30 -14.87 -3.04 2.00
N LEU A 31 -13.62 -3.36 2.33
CA LEU A 31 -13.12 -3.32 3.70
C LEU A 31 -13.25 -1.92 4.31
N MET A 32 -12.97 -0.89 3.52
CA MET A 32 -13.02 0.52 3.95
C MET A 32 -14.45 1.06 4.09
N PHE A 33 -15.35 0.78 3.15
CA PHE A 33 -16.62 1.52 3.03
C PHE A 33 -17.88 0.67 3.17
N GLN A 34 -17.84 -0.65 2.97
CA GLN A 34 -19.07 -1.47 2.93
C GLN A 34 -19.78 -1.55 4.28
N ARG A 35 -19.05 -1.41 5.40
CA ARG A 35 -19.59 -1.45 6.76
C ARG A 35 -19.74 -0.07 7.39
N VAL A 36 -19.53 0.99 6.62
CA VAL A 36 -19.60 2.36 7.10
C VAL A 36 -21.05 2.80 7.12
N GLN A 37 -21.61 2.92 8.33
CA GLN A 37 -22.95 3.42 8.56
C GLN A 37 -22.89 4.81 9.16
N CYS A 38 -23.87 5.64 8.79
CA CYS A 38 -24.03 6.96 9.37
C CYS A 38 -24.40 6.83 10.85
N THR A 39 -23.65 7.49 11.74
CA THR A 39 -23.95 7.54 13.17
C THR A 39 -24.61 8.85 13.59
N CYS A 40 -24.88 9.75 12.63
CA CYS A 40 -25.67 10.95 12.89
C CYS A 40 -27.07 10.56 13.34
N ARG A 41 -27.59 11.29 14.34
CA ARG A 41 -28.96 11.07 14.84
C ARG A 41 -29.94 11.42 13.70
N PRO A 42 -30.81 10.49 13.25
CA PRO A 42 -31.82 10.83 12.26
C PRO A 42 -32.75 11.89 12.87
N SER A 43 -32.87 13.06 12.22
CA SER A 43 -33.96 13.99 12.53
C SER A 43 -35.25 13.30 12.12
N ALA A 44 -36.10 12.96 13.08
CA ALA A 44 -37.28 12.13 12.86
C ALA A 44 -38.38 12.80 12.00
N ASP A 45 -38.21 14.05 11.55
CA ASP A 45 -39.32 14.84 11.01
C ASP A 45 -39.00 15.78 9.83
N ASP A 46 -37.83 15.70 9.18
CA ASP A 46 -37.52 16.65 8.09
C ASP A 46 -37.03 15.95 6.81
N GLN A 47 -37.81 16.07 5.73
CA GLN A 47 -37.38 15.78 4.36
C GLN A 47 -36.25 16.72 3.88
N THR A 48 -35.88 17.69 4.72
CA THR A 48 -34.74 18.61 4.61
C THR A 48 -33.61 18.27 5.59
N ALA A 49 -33.52 17.03 6.07
CA ALA A 49 -32.42 16.61 6.92
C ALA A 49 -31.08 16.91 6.21
N PRO A 50 -30.13 17.59 6.89
CA PRO A 50 -28.84 17.92 6.28
C PRO A 50 -28.13 16.62 5.89
N VAL A 51 -27.65 16.58 4.64
CA VAL A 51 -26.77 15.50 4.17
C VAL A 51 -25.62 15.36 5.17
N CYS A 52 -25.34 14.13 5.59
CA CYS A 52 -24.26 13.87 6.55
C CYS A 52 -22.97 14.51 6.04
N PRO A 53 -22.30 15.38 6.83
CA PRO A 53 -21.07 16.07 6.39
C PRO A 53 -19.89 15.10 6.21
N GLY A 54 -20.06 13.85 6.66
CA GLY A 54 -19.05 12.81 6.65
C GLY A 54 -18.72 12.28 8.04
N HIS A 55 -17.85 11.29 8.07
CA HIS A 55 -17.40 10.63 9.30
C HIS A 55 -15.91 10.30 9.26
N VAL A 56 -15.30 10.25 10.43
CA VAL A 56 -13.96 9.73 10.66
C VAL A 56 -14.00 8.20 10.63
N HIS A 57 -13.16 7.62 9.78
CA HIS A 57 -12.94 6.19 9.70
C HIS A 57 -11.47 5.86 9.91
N THR A 58 -11.23 4.59 10.23
CA THR A 58 -9.89 4.08 10.43
C THR A 58 -9.67 2.79 9.66
N ILE A 59 -8.44 2.61 9.19
CA ILE A 59 -7.97 1.37 8.59
C ILE A 59 -6.69 0.92 9.29
N ASP A 60 -6.62 -0.34 9.67
CA ASP A 60 -5.41 -0.93 10.25
C ASP A 60 -4.51 -1.45 9.11
N PRO A 61 -3.32 -0.86 8.90
CA PRO A 61 -2.41 -1.32 7.85
C PRO A 61 -1.98 -2.78 8.05
N ALA A 62 -1.82 -3.25 9.29
CA ALA A 62 -1.44 -4.64 9.57
C ALA A 62 -2.58 -5.62 9.23
N GLU A 63 -3.84 -5.19 9.41
CA GLU A 63 -4.99 -5.96 8.96
C GLU A 63 -5.04 -6.08 7.43
N VAL A 64 -4.75 -4.98 6.73
CA VAL A 64 -4.72 -4.93 5.26
C VAL A 64 -3.60 -5.82 4.71
N GLU A 65 -2.40 -5.76 5.27
CA GLU A 65 -1.29 -6.65 4.89
C GLU A 65 -1.69 -8.11 5.01
N ARG A 66 -2.25 -8.49 6.17
CA ARG A 66 -2.62 -9.87 6.47
C ARG A 66 -3.76 -10.38 5.58
N LEU A 67 -4.78 -9.56 5.32
CA LEU A 67 -5.99 -9.99 4.60
C LEU A 67 -5.90 -9.87 3.08
N LEU A 68 -5.19 -8.85 2.59
CA LEU A 68 -5.19 -8.45 1.17
C LEU A 68 -3.81 -8.52 0.53
N ASP A 69 -2.75 -8.82 1.29
CA ASP A 69 -1.37 -8.87 0.79
C ASP A 69 -0.92 -7.54 0.14
N ILE A 70 -1.43 -6.42 0.66
CA ILE A 70 -1.07 -5.07 0.21
C ILE A 70 -0.07 -4.48 1.21
N LYS A 71 1.07 -3.99 0.71
CA LYS A 71 2.11 -3.35 1.53
C LYS A 71 1.61 -1.98 2.06
N PRO A 72 2.09 -1.51 3.23
CA PRO A 72 1.70 -0.22 3.77
C PRO A 72 2.01 0.92 2.80
N GLU A 73 3.16 0.92 2.14
CA GLU A 73 3.52 1.96 1.19
C GLU A 73 2.52 2.03 0.03
N SER A 74 2.07 0.86 -0.47
CA SER A 74 1.07 0.79 -1.54
C SER A 74 -0.32 1.21 -1.05
N LEU A 75 -0.70 0.87 0.19
CA LEU A 75 -1.93 1.36 0.81
C LEU A 75 -1.89 2.89 0.95
N ALA A 76 -0.77 3.47 1.39
CA ALA A 76 -0.59 4.91 1.52
C ALA A 76 -0.71 5.60 0.16
N THR A 77 -0.13 5.03 -0.90
CA THR A 77 -0.30 5.52 -2.27
C THR A 77 -1.76 5.50 -2.72
N ILE A 78 -2.51 4.43 -2.44
CA ILE A 78 -3.94 4.36 -2.77
C ILE A 78 -4.72 5.46 -2.04
N LEU A 79 -4.53 5.61 -0.73
CA LEU A 79 -5.23 6.64 0.05
C LEU A 79 -4.93 8.05 -0.46
N ALA A 80 -3.66 8.33 -0.80
CA ALA A 80 -3.27 9.59 -1.40
C ALA A 80 -3.95 9.82 -2.76
N TYR A 81 -4.07 8.79 -3.61
CA TYR A 81 -4.81 8.94 -4.88
C TYR A 81 -6.30 9.17 -4.70
N MET A 82 -6.90 8.60 -3.67
CA MET A 82 -8.32 8.84 -3.33
C MET A 82 -8.55 10.27 -2.83
N GLU A 83 -7.60 10.84 -2.09
CA GLU A 83 -7.64 12.23 -1.62
C GLU A 83 -7.35 13.22 -2.77
N LEU A 84 -6.43 12.87 -3.67
CA LEU A 84 -6.05 13.68 -4.84
C LEU A 84 -6.97 13.49 -6.05
N ASP A 85 -8.16 12.92 -5.89
CA ASP A 85 -9.13 12.87 -6.97
C ASP A 85 -9.71 14.27 -7.21
N SER A 86 -9.58 14.77 -8.44
CA SER A 86 -9.96 16.14 -8.79
C SER A 86 -11.47 16.32 -9.00
N GLN A 87 -12.20 15.23 -9.25
CA GLN A 87 -13.64 15.31 -9.51
C GLN A 87 -14.43 15.25 -8.20
N ASN A 88 -14.25 14.16 -7.44
CA ASN A 88 -15.00 13.89 -6.22
C ASN A 88 -14.12 13.08 -5.24
N PRO A 89 -13.30 13.74 -4.41
CA PRO A 89 -12.50 13.03 -3.42
C PRO A 89 -13.41 12.32 -2.42
N ILE A 90 -13.25 11.00 -2.29
CA ILE A 90 -14.03 10.19 -1.34
C ILE A 90 -13.57 10.45 0.10
N ILE A 91 -12.25 10.69 0.26
CA ILE A 91 -11.62 10.81 1.57
C ILE A 91 -10.71 12.02 1.68
N THR A 92 -10.51 12.49 2.92
CA THR A 92 -9.39 13.35 3.33
C THR A 92 -8.54 12.59 4.34
N VAL A 93 -7.24 12.50 4.14
CA VAL A 93 -6.34 11.78 5.05
C VAL A 93 -6.11 12.62 6.31
N LEU A 94 -6.24 12.01 7.49
CA LEU A 94 -6.06 12.67 8.79
C LEU A 94 -4.78 12.18 9.46
N GLN A 95 -4.41 12.82 10.57
CA GLN A 95 -3.29 12.36 11.37
C GLN A 95 -3.56 10.95 11.94
N ASN A 96 -2.64 10.03 11.64
CA ASN A 96 -2.69 8.64 12.12
C ASN A 96 -2.71 8.56 13.65
N GLY A 97 -3.28 7.47 14.16
CA GLY A 97 -3.65 7.41 15.55
C GLY A 97 -4.12 6.07 16.08
N PHE A 98 -4.18 5.96 17.39
CA PHE A 98 -4.76 4.81 18.07
C PHE A 98 -6.28 4.81 17.94
N LYS A 99 -6.86 3.69 17.54
CA LYS A 99 -8.31 3.46 17.45
C LYS A 99 -8.95 3.32 18.83
N THR A 100 -8.23 2.72 19.78
CA THR A 100 -8.79 2.35 21.09
C THR A 100 -8.05 3.05 22.22
N ALA A 101 -8.78 3.57 23.19
CA ALA A 101 -8.25 4.05 24.46
C ALA A 101 -8.87 3.25 25.60
N VAL A 102 -8.03 2.72 26.48
CA VAL A 102 -8.44 2.01 27.70
C VAL A 102 -8.09 2.87 28.90
N VAL A 103 -9.11 3.29 29.62
CA VAL A 103 -9.00 4.04 30.88
C VAL A 103 -9.06 3.02 32.01
N ASP A 104 -7.97 2.84 32.74
CA ASP A 104 -7.89 1.96 33.91
C ASP A 104 -7.73 2.82 35.17
N CYS A 105 -8.64 2.66 36.11
CA CYS A 105 -8.69 3.42 37.36
C CYS A 105 -8.38 2.49 38.52
N TYR A 106 -7.19 2.58 39.12
CA TYR A 106 -6.78 1.68 40.21
C TYR A 106 -7.67 1.82 41.45
N GLY A 107 -8.12 3.03 41.76
CA GLY A 107 -9.08 3.34 42.82
C GLY A 107 -10.54 3.00 42.48
N GLY A 108 -10.76 2.32 41.35
CA GLY A 108 -12.06 1.76 40.98
C GLY A 108 -13.11 2.82 40.60
N PRO A 109 -14.39 2.61 40.96
CA PRO A 109 -15.49 3.44 40.46
C PRO A 109 -15.41 4.91 40.86
N ALA A 110 -14.86 5.23 42.03
CA ALA A 110 -14.74 6.61 42.49
C ALA A 110 -13.78 7.42 41.59
N GLU A 111 -12.66 6.82 41.20
CA GLU A 111 -11.73 7.41 40.23
C GLU A 111 -12.32 7.47 38.82
N MET A 112 -13.12 6.47 38.41
CA MET A 112 -13.85 6.53 37.15
C MET A 112 -14.87 7.68 37.13
N ALA A 113 -15.56 7.92 38.25
CA ALA A 113 -16.46 9.06 38.40
C ALA A 113 -15.68 10.38 38.29
N TYR A 114 -14.53 10.48 38.97
CA TYR A 114 -13.63 11.63 38.86
C TYR A 114 -13.18 11.85 37.40
N ALA A 115 -12.74 10.81 36.70
CA ALA A 115 -12.32 10.86 35.30
C ALA A 115 -13.45 11.37 34.39
N SER A 116 -14.68 10.90 34.60
CA SER A 116 -15.85 11.33 33.83
C SER A 116 -16.20 12.80 34.01
N GLN A 117 -15.95 13.37 35.20
CA GLN A 117 -16.20 14.79 35.46
C GLN A 117 -15.15 15.71 34.81
N HIS A 118 -13.94 15.19 34.58
CA HIS A 118 -12.79 15.97 34.07
C HIS A 118 -12.47 15.70 32.60
N CYS A 119 -13.08 14.69 31.97
CA CYS A 119 -12.93 14.41 30.55
C CYS A 119 -14.26 13.97 29.93
N LEU A 120 -14.73 14.76 28.96
CA LEU A 120 -15.98 14.49 28.26
C LEU A 120 -15.94 13.15 27.52
N ALA A 121 -14.77 12.74 27.02
CA ALA A 121 -14.63 11.46 26.34
C ALA A 121 -14.87 10.26 27.27
N VAL A 122 -14.48 10.35 28.54
CA VAL A 122 -14.77 9.32 29.54
C VAL A 122 -16.26 9.28 29.85
N ALA A 123 -16.88 10.43 30.10
CA ALA A 123 -18.32 10.52 30.33
C ALA A 123 -19.14 9.96 29.15
N ALA A 124 -18.76 10.32 27.92
CA ALA A 124 -19.39 9.80 26.71
C ALA A 124 -19.15 8.30 26.55
N GLY A 125 -17.93 7.81 26.80
CA GLY A 125 -17.61 6.38 26.78
C GLY A 125 -18.45 5.57 27.77
N ILE A 126 -18.64 6.07 28.99
CA ILE A 126 -19.54 5.49 29.99
C ILE A 126 -20.99 5.45 29.45
N SER A 127 -21.48 6.55 28.86
CA SER A 127 -22.81 6.62 28.26
C SER A 127 -23.00 5.52 27.21
N VAL A 128 -22.04 5.38 26.28
CA VAL A 128 -22.06 4.32 25.25
C VAL A 128 -22.09 2.94 25.88
N ALA A 129 -21.25 2.69 26.90
CA ALA A 129 -21.21 1.42 27.60
C ALA A 129 -22.54 1.09 28.30
N CYS A 130 -23.31 2.10 28.72
CA CYS A 130 -24.60 1.93 29.39
C CYS A 130 -25.79 1.75 28.41
N GLU A 131 -25.66 2.12 27.13
CA GLU A 131 -26.77 2.05 26.17
C GLU A 131 -27.31 0.66 25.95
N GLN A 132 -26.41 -0.32 25.91
CA GLN A 132 -26.75 -1.74 25.71
C GLN A 132 -27.14 -2.45 27.01
N LYS A 133 -27.10 -1.75 28.15
CA LYS A 133 -27.38 -2.31 29.48
C LYS A 133 -28.76 -1.94 29.97
N THR A 134 -29.42 -2.88 30.64
CA THR A 134 -30.66 -2.69 31.40
C THR A 134 -30.42 -1.80 32.64
N PRO A 135 -31.48 -1.23 33.25
CA PRO A 135 -31.32 -0.40 34.46
C PRO A 135 -30.59 -1.09 35.61
N ALA A 136 -30.82 -2.39 35.84
CA ALA A 136 -30.14 -3.16 36.88
C ALA A 136 -28.65 -3.34 36.58
N GLU A 137 -28.31 -3.71 35.36
CA GLU A 137 -26.92 -3.87 34.91
C GLU A 137 -26.14 -2.55 34.93
N ARG A 138 -26.81 -1.42 34.71
CA ARG A 138 -26.18 -0.09 34.84
C ARG A 138 -25.76 0.18 36.28
N VAL A 139 -26.62 -0.12 37.26
CA VAL A 139 -26.30 0.08 38.68
C VAL A 139 -25.09 -0.77 39.07
N GLU A 140 -25.07 -2.04 38.67
CA GLU A 140 -23.93 -2.94 38.91
C GLU A 140 -22.65 -2.46 38.21
N TYR A 141 -22.78 -1.98 36.96
CA TYR A 141 -21.67 -1.42 36.21
C TYR A 141 -21.05 -0.21 36.93
N PHE A 142 -21.86 0.76 37.37
CA PHE A 142 -21.35 1.91 38.11
C PHE A 142 -20.74 1.54 39.46
N ALA A 143 -21.19 0.47 40.10
CA ALA A 143 -20.64 0.00 41.37
C ALA A 143 -19.30 -0.74 41.23
N SER A 144 -18.96 -1.23 40.03
CA SER A 144 -17.81 -2.12 39.82
C SER A 144 -16.84 -1.67 38.73
N VAL A 145 -17.18 -0.62 37.95
CA VAL A 145 -16.37 -0.16 36.82
C VAL A 145 -14.99 0.30 37.28
N ARG A 146 -13.99 -0.46 36.83
CA ARG A 146 -12.57 -0.13 36.99
C ARG A 146 -11.93 0.28 35.67
N GLN A 147 -12.37 -0.36 34.59
CA GLN A 147 -11.79 -0.21 33.27
C GLN A 147 -12.89 0.18 32.27
N LEU A 148 -12.57 1.16 31.43
CA LEU A 148 -13.44 1.62 30.34
C LEU A 148 -12.66 1.58 29.03
N THR A 149 -13.16 0.82 28.07
CA THR A 149 -12.64 0.77 26.71
C THR A 149 -13.45 1.71 25.82
N ILE A 150 -12.77 2.63 25.16
CA ILE A 150 -13.33 3.66 24.28
C ILE A 150 -12.87 3.41 22.85
N ASP A 151 -13.82 3.25 21.93
CA ASP A 151 -13.59 3.35 20.49
C ASP A 151 -13.54 4.83 20.11
N LEU A 152 -12.33 5.34 19.84
CA LEU A 152 -12.09 6.76 19.61
C LEU A 152 -12.76 7.27 18.33
N PRO A 153 -12.65 6.61 17.15
CA PRO A 153 -13.40 7.01 15.96
C PRO A 153 -14.90 7.08 16.17
N TYR A 154 -15.50 6.06 16.80
CA TYR A 154 -16.93 6.04 17.08
C TYR A 154 -17.36 7.23 17.95
N LEU A 155 -16.61 7.50 19.02
CA LEU A 155 -16.86 8.63 19.91
C LEU A 155 -16.70 9.97 19.19
N CYS A 156 -15.63 10.13 18.41
CA CYS A 156 -15.39 11.36 17.64
C CYS A 156 -16.54 11.63 16.66
N ASN A 157 -17.05 10.60 15.98
CA ASN A 157 -18.17 10.73 15.04
C ASN A 157 -19.48 11.12 15.72
N ARG A 158 -19.76 10.52 16.87
CA ARG A 158 -21.03 10.72 17.56
C ARG A 158 -21.16 12.08 18.23
N TRP A 159 -20.04 12.63 18.72
CA TRP A 159 -20.01 13.94 19.38
C TRP A 159 -19.36 15.05 18.54
N GLY A 160 -18.88 14.76 17.33
CA GLY A 160 -18.23 15.73 16.45
C GLY A 160 -16.88 16.22 16.97
N TRP A 161 -16.18 15.39 17.74
CA TRP A 161 -14.90 15.77 18.37
C TRP A 161 -13.70 15.54 17.45
N ARG A 162 -12.67 16.36 17.65
CA ARG A 162 -11.36 16.16 17.02
C ARG A 162 -10.58 15.09 17.77
N SER A 163 -10.07 14.10 17.05
CA SER A 163 -9.36 12.96 17.61
C SER A 163 -8.09 13.33 18.38
N SER A 164 -7.36 14.34 17.92
CA SER A 164 -6.17 14.86 18.59
C SER A 164 -6.52 15.50 19.95
N ALA A 165 -7.60 16.27 20.01
CA ALA A 165 -8.07 16.89 21.24
C ALA A 165 -8.51 15.85 22.27
N VAL A 166 -9.32 14.86 21.84
CA VAL A 166 -9.77 13.75 22.71
C VAL A 166 -8.57 12.98 23.28
N ARG A 167 -7.56 12.69 22.46
CA ARG A 167 -6.36 11.99 22.92
C ARG A 167 -5.59 12.79 23.97
N GLN A 168 -5.44 14.09 23.75
CA GLN A 168 -4.76 14.98 24.68
C GLN A 168 -5.52 15.07 26.01
N GLU A 169 -6.84 15.27 25.98
CA GLU A 169 -7.68 15.28 27.18
C GLU A 169 -7.58 13.98 27.98
N LEU A 170 -7.66 12.84 27.30
CA LEU A 170 -7.49 11.54 27.95
C LEU A 170 -6.12 11.46 28.63
N LYS A 171 -5.04 11.80 27.93
CA LYS A 171 -3.68 11.75 28.50
C LYS A 171 -3.48 12.72 29.68
N ASN A 172 -4.17 13.86 29.66
CA ASN A 172 -4.13 14.80 30.77
C ASN A 172 -4.75 14.22 32.05
N LEU A 173 -5.64 13.22 31.97
CA LEU A 173 -6.22 12.57 33.16
C LEU A 173 -5.20 11.84 34.02
N GLU A 174 -4.04 11.44 33.46
CA GLU A 174 -2.96 10.79 34.22
C GLU A 174 -2.30 11.73 35.25
N TRP A 175 -2.59 13.03 35.15
CA TRP A 175 -1.99 14.07 35.98
C TRP A 175 -3.06 15.02 36.52
N HIS A 176 -2.98 15.32 37.82
CA HIS A 176 -3.78 16.38 38.43
C HIS A 176 -2.90 17.61 38.65
N SER A 177 -3.29 18.71 38.02
CA SER A 177 -2.70 20.03 38.27
C SER A 177 -3.66 20.81 39.16
N SER A 178 -3.50 20.71 40.47
CA SER A 178 -4.29 21.49 41.42
C SER A 178 -3.93 22.97 41.30
N ALA A 179 -4.72 23.72 40.54
CA ALA A 179 -4.62 25.18 40.43
C ALA A 179 -5.24 25.84 41.68
N GLY A 180 -4.59 25.74 42.83
CA GLY A 180 -5.08 26.37 44.05
C GLY A 180 -4.28 26.05 45.30
N SER A 181 -3.55 27.06 45.78
CA SER A 181 -2.92 27.16 47.10
C SER A 181 -1.68 26.28 47.36
N GLY A 182 -0.53 26.95 47.44
CA GLY A 182 0.62 26.54 48.26
C GLY A 182 1.24 25.16 48.03
N SER A 183 2.21 25.09 47.11
CA SER A 183 3.30 24.10 47.11
C SER A 183 3.03 22.62 46.78
N SER A 184 1.94 22.26 46.10
CA SER A 184 1.86 20.94 45.47
C SER A 184 1.96 21.09 43.96
N GLY A 185 3.07 20.62 43.38
CA GLY A 185 3.23 20.50 41.93
C GLY A 185 2.26 19.48 41.34
N PRO A 186 2.23 19.33 40.00
CA PRO A 186 1.39 18.33 39.36
C PRO A 186 1.72 16.94 39.91
N HIS A 187 0.71 16.21 40.39
CA HIS A 187 0.87 14.86 40.89
C HIS A 187 0.15 13.87 39.97
N ARG A 188 0.63 12.62 39.91
CA ARG A 188 -0.05 11.59 39.13
C ARG A 188 -1.39 11.23 39.79
N THR A 189 -2.38 10.99 38.95
CA THR A 189 -3.64 10.36 39.38
C THR A 189 -3.47 8.83 39.42
N GLY A 190 -4.42 8.12 40.05
CA GLY A 190 -4.54 6.67 39.94
C GLY A 190 -5.12 6.18 38.60
N ILE A 191 -5.20 7.07 37.60
CA ILE A 191 -5.80 6.78 36.29
C ILE A 191 -4.68 6.55 35.27
N GLN A 192 -4.74 5.43 34.57
CA GLN A 192 -3.79 5.07 33.51
C GLN A 192 -4.51 4.98 32.17
N ILE A 193 -3.94 5.60 31.12
CA ILE A 193 -4.50 5.58 29.77
C ILE A 193 -3.62 4.73 28.86
N ASN A 194 -4.15 3.57 28.47
CA ASN A 194 -3.49 2.67 27.53
C ASN A 194 -4.12 2.85 26.14
N LEU A 195 -3.34 3.36 25.19
CA LEU A 195 -3.76 3.53 23.81
C LEU A 195 -3.30 2.33 22.99
N SER A 196 -4.19 1.78 22.16
CA SER A 196 -3.91 0.58 21.36
C SER A 196 -4.61 0.62 20.00
N GLY A 197 -4.23 -0.29 19.11
CA GLY A 197 -4.74 -0.37 17.74
C GLY A 197 -4.29 0.84 16.92
N TRP A 198 -3.00 0.93 16.59
CA TRP A 198 -2.52 1.95 15.67
C TRP A 198 -3.23 1.79 14.32
N SER A 199 -3.82 2.85 13.82
CA SER A 199 -4.58 2.83 12.58
C SER A 199 -4.39 4.14 11.83
N TRP A 200 -4.69 4.11 10.54
CA TRP A 200 -4.68 5.30 9.70
C TRP A 200 -6.07 5.91 9.66
N TRP A 201 -6.14 7.21 9.92
CA TRP A 201 -7.39 7.93 10.10
C TRP A 201 -7.68 8.71 8.83
N PHE A 202 -8.94 8.71 8.42
CA PHE A 202 -9.37 9.50 7.27
C PHE A 202 -10.83 9.94 7.46
N TRP A 203 -11.15 11.12 6.95
CA TRP A 203 -12.52 11.60 6.85
C TRP A 203 -13.14 11.08 5.56
N THR A 204 -14.32 10.49 5.62
CA THR A 204 -15.11 10.10 4.44
C THR A 204 -16.20 11.14 4.21
N HIS A 205 -16.21 11.79 3.05
CA HIS A 205 -17.07 12.94 2.78
C HIS A 205 -18.56 12.59 2.57
N GLN A 206 -18.86 11.35 2.19
CA GLN A 206 -20.22 10.87 1.91
C GLN A 206 -20.45 9.55 2.64
N VAL A 207 -21.43 9.51 3.53
CA VAL A 207 -21.79 8.29 4.28
C VAL A 207 -23.30 8.07 4.26
N PRO A 208 -23.80 6.91 3.77
CA PRO A 208 -23.03 5.82 3.16
C PRO A 208 -22.37 6.25 1.84
N VAL A 209 -21.27 5.59 1.46
CA VAL A 209 -20.65 5.87 0.17
C VAL A 209 -21.50 5.23 -0.92
N GLU A 210 -21.94 6.05 -1.88
CA GLU A 210 -22.74 5.58 -3.01
C GLU A 210 -21.97 4.55 -3.86
N PRO A 211 -22.61 3.46 -4.34
CA PRO A 211 -21.95 2.45 -5.16
C PRO A 211 -21.31 3.01 -6.44
N GLU A 212 -21.96 3.99 -7.07
CA GLU A 212 -21.46 4.63 -8.29
C GLU A 212 -20.14 5.36 -8.04
N LEU A 213 -20.02 6.03 -6.89
CA LEU A 213 -18.79 6.73 -6.49
C LEU A 213 -17.66 5.74 -6.19
N LEU A 214 -17.97 4.60 -5.56
CA LEU A 214 -16.99 3.53 -5.34
C LEU A 214 -16.49 2.93 -6.66
N ASP A 215 -17.37 2.72 -7.64
CA ASP A 215 -16.99 2.20 -8.96
C ASP A 215 -16.14 3.21 -9.75
N GLN A 216 -16.47 4.51 -9.67
CA GLN A 216 -15.65 5.58 -10.25
C GLN A 216 -14.25 5.62 -9.63
N CYS A 217 -14.16 5.59 -8.29
CA CYS A 217 -12.89 5.55 -7.59
C CYS A 217 -12.08 4.30 -7.94
N PHE A 218 -12.73 3.13 -8.00
CA PHE A 218 -12.10 1.90 -8.43
C PHE A 218 -11.46 2.04 -9.82
N ASN A 219 -12.20 2.55 -10.81
CA ASN A 219 -11.69 2.75 -12.17
C ASN A 219 -10.55 3.77 -12.21
N SER A 220 -10.66 4.89 -11.48
CA SER A 220 -9.63 5.93 -11.37
C SER A 220 -8.33 5.36 -10.78
N LEU A 221 -8.42 4.60 -9.69
CA LEU A 221 -7.28 3.93 -9.06
C LEU A 221 -6.61 2.93 -10.00
N GLN A 222 -7.39 2.09 -10.68
CA GLN A 222 -6.86 1.12 -11.65
C GLN A 222 -6.11 1.80 -12.79
N GLN A 223 -6.67 2.88 -13.34
CA GLN A 223 -6.04 3.63 -14.42
C GLN A 223 -4.73 4.26 -13.96
N ARG A 224 -4.70 4.90 -12.78
CA ARG A 224 -3.48 5.51 -12.22
C ARG A 224 -2.39 4.48 -11.95
N LEU A 225 -2.72 3.35 -11.30
CA LEU A 225 -1.75 2.29 -11.01
C LEU A 225 -1.18 1.69 -12.30
N LYS A 226 -2.03 1.41 -13.29
CA LYS A 226 -1.58 0.94 -14.60
C LYS A 226 -0.70 1.96 -15.32
N ALA A 227 -1.02 3.25 -15.25
CA ALA A 227 -0.23 4.31 -15.87
C ALA A 227 1.19 4.38 -15.27
N ILE A 228 1.33 4.20 -13.95
CA ILE A 228 2.63 4.19 -13.27
C ILE A 228 3.44 2.97 -13.68
N GLU A 229 2.82 1.79 -13.74
CA GLU A 229 3.48 0.58 -14.21
C GLU A 229 3.98 0.74 -15.65
N THR A 230 3.11 1.19 -16.56
CA THR A 230 3.50 1.46 -17.96
C THR A 230 4.62 2.49 -18.05
N ALA A 231 4.53 3.61 -17.32
CA ALA A 231 5.57 4.64 -17.31
C ALA A 231 6.91 4.11 -16.77
N GLY A 232 6.88 3.24 -15.76
CA GLY A 232 8.07 2.58 -15.23
C GLY A 232 8.72 1.66 -16.25
N LEU A 233 7.92 0.88 -17.00
CA LEU A 233 8.42 0.01 -18.07
C LEU A 233 8.98 0.83 -19.23
N ASP A 234 8.28 1.89 -19.65
CA ASP A 234 8.71 2.79 -20.71
C ASP A 234 10.03 3.48 -20.34
N SER A 235 10.18 3.92 -19.09
CA SER A 235 11.42 4.53 -18.58
C SER A 235 12.59 3.55 -18.64
N LEU A 236 12.37 2.29 -18.24
CA LEU A 236 13.40 1.25 -18.33
C LEU A 236 13.78 0.96 -19.79
N ASP A 237 12.79 0.87 -20.69
CA ASP A 237 13.03 0.62 -22.11
C ASP A 237 13.79 1.79 -22.76
N GLN A 238 13.45 3.04 -22.39
CA GLN A 238 14.18 4.23 -22.84
C GLN A 238 15.65 4.21 -22.36
N LEU A 239 15.89 3.90 -21.08
CA LEU A 239 17.23 3.76 -20.53
C LEU A 239 18.02 2.68 -21.27
N THR A 240 17.39 1.54 -21.53
CA THR A 240 17.97 0.41 -22.26
C THR A 240 18.41 0.82 -23.66
N ARG A 241 17.53 1.52 -24.40
CA ARG A 241 17.83 2.02 -25.75
C ARG A 241 18.97 3.02 -25.73
N ALA A 242 18.97 3.96 -24.77
CA ALA A 242 20.04 4.94 -24.62
C ALA A 242 21.40 4.27 -24.35
N LEU A 243 21.43 3.30 -23.42
CA LEU A 243 22.64 2.53 -23.13
C LEU A 243 23.10 1.68 -24.32
N ALA A 244 22.16 1.09 -25.08
CA ALA A 244 22.49 0.27 -26.25
C ALA A 244 23.22 1.07 -27.33
N GLN A 245 22.77 2.30 -27.62
CA GLN A 245 23.38 3.21 -28.60
C GLN A 245 24.85 3.52 -28.29
N VAL A 246 25.21 3.53 -27.01
CA VAL A 246 26.55 3.94 -26.56
C VAL A 246 27.37 2.75 -26.10
N SER A 247 26.88 1.51 -26.15
CA SER A 247 27.57 0.33 -25.65
C SER A 247 28.45 -0.35 -26.71
N LYS A 248 29.49 -1.06 -26.27
CA LYS A 248 30.27 -2.01 -27.10
C LYS A 248 30.23 -3.38 -26.42
N PRO A 249 30.35 -4.49 -27.17
CA PRO A 249 30.26 -5.84 -26.61
C PRO A 249 31.40 -6.21 -25.64
N ARG A 250 32.57 -5.56 -25.75
CA ARG A 250 33.72 -5.82 -24.87
C ARG A 250 34.38 -4.52 -24.43
N PHE A 251 34.88 -4.51 -23.19
CA PHE A 251 35.62 -3.38 -22.64
C PHE A 251 36.90 -3.10 -23.43
N ASP A 252 37.60 -4.15 -23.87
CA ASP A 252 38.88 -4.06 -24.59
C ASP A 252 38.76 -3.33 -25.95
N GLN A 253 37.55 -3.30 -26.54
CA GLN A 253 37.27 -2.51 -27.74
C GLN A 253 37.25 -1.01 -27.46
N ILE A 254 37.06 -0.63 -26.20
CA ILE A 254 37.11 0.74 -25.74
C ILE A 254 38.51 1.01 -25.21
N TYR A 255 39.03 0.19 -24.30
CA TYR A 255 40.34 0.33 -23.66
C TYR A 255 41.19 -0.93 -23.90
N PRO A 256 41.95 -1.00 -25.00
CA PRO A 256 42.81 -2.15 -25.27
C PRO A 256 43.98 -2.22 -24.28
N ASP A 257 44.33 -3.44 -23.85
CA ASP A 257 45.42 -3.70 -22.88
C ASP A 257 46.82 -3.43 -23.45
N SER A 258 47.01 -3.64 -24.75
CA SER A 258 48.27 -3.33 -25.46
C SER A 258 48.19 -1.97 -26.12
N ALA A 259 49.26 -1.19 -26.06
CA ALA A 259 49.36 0.09 -26.77
C ALA A 259 49.10 -0.13 -28.28
N PRO A 260 47.97 0.36 -28.82
CA PRO A 260 47.62 0.17 -30.22
C PRO A 260 48.57 0.98 -31.12
N ALA A 261 48.61 0.65 -32.41
CA ALA A 261 49.41 1.44 -33.36
C ALA A 261 48.94 2.91 -33.37
N SER A 262 49.84 3.84 -33.68
CA SER A 262 49.56 5.29 -33.60
C SER A 262 48.29 5.73 -34.34
N LYS A 263 47.98 5.12 -35.49
CA LYS A 263 46.75 5.38 -36.26
C LYS A 263 45.48 4.84 -35.59
N GLU A 264 45.55 3.66 -34.97
CA GLU A 264 44.42 3.03 -34.26
C GLU A 264 44.11 3.73 -32.94
N GLN A 265 45.14 4.31 -32.31
CA GLN A 265 44.97 5.08 -31.08
C GLN A 265 44.19 6.39 -31.30
N LEU A 266 44.39 7.04 -32.45
CA LEU A 266 43.65 8.22 -32.90
C LEU A 266 42.17 7.90 -33.17
N THR A 267 41.87 6.78 -33.86
CA THR A 267 40.49 6.38 -34.16
C THR A 267 39.73 5.97 -32.90
N LEU A 268 40.36 5.23 -31.98
CA LEU A 268 39.76 4.86 -30.69
C LEU A 268 39.45 6.08 -29.83
N THR A 269 40.32 7.09 -29.83
CA THR A 269 40.09 8.33 -29.06
C THR A 269 38.91 9.12 -29.64
N ALA A 270 38.77 9.16 -30.96
CA ALA A 270 37.63 9.77 -31.64
C ALA A 270 36.30 9.04 -31.34
N ASP A 271 36.23 7.71 -31.48
CA ASP A 271 35.02 6.90 -31.15
C ASP A 271 34.60 7.10 -29.68
N ARG A 272 35.57 7.13 -28.75
CA ARG A 272 35.30 7.43 -27.33
C ARG A 272 34.68 8.82 -27.12
N SER A 273 35.25 9.86 -27.75
CA SER A 273 34.75 11.24 -27.62
C SER A 273 33.36 11.38 -28.23
N GLU A 274 33.12 10.76 -29.38
CA GLU A 274 31.83 10.79 -30.07
C GLU A 274 30.73 10.11 -29.22
N ARG A 275 31.04 8.94 -28.65
CA ARG A 275 30.11 8.24 -27.75
C ARG A 275 29.85 9.01 -26.47
N SER A 276 30.88 9.62 -25.88
CA SER A 276 30.71 10.50 -24.71
C SER A 276 29.79 11.69 -25.03
N ALA A 277 30.00 12.34 -26.17
CA ALA A 277 29.13 13.42 -26.64
C ALA A 277 27.70 12.94 -26.89
N LEU A 278 27.52 11.74 -27.46
CA LEU A 278 26.20 11.12 -27.65
C LEU A 278 25.49 10.85 -26.33
N VAL A 279 26.17 10.25 -25.33
CA VAL A 279 25.62 10.05 -23.98
C VAL A 279 25.16 11.38 -23.39
N HIS A 280 26.00 12.41 -23.43
CA HIS A 280 25.67 13.73 -22.90
C HIS A 280 24.44 14.32 -23.60
N LYS A 281 24.36 14.18 -24.93
CA LYS A 281 23.21 14.63 -25.73
C LYS A 281 21.92 13.91 -25.33
N LEU A 282 21.95 12.59 -25.16
CA LEU A 282 20.79 11.79 -24.75
C LEU A 282 20.30 12.17 -23.35
N ILE A 283 21.23 12.35 -22.39
CA ILE A 283 20.89 12.77 -21.03
C ILE A 283 20.27 14.17 -21.03
N LEU A 284 20.87 15.11 -21.75
CA LEU A 284 20.33 16.48 -21.86
C LEU A 284 18.94 16.48 -22.49
N ALA A 285 18.73 15.72 -23.57
CA ALA A 285 17.42 15.60 -24.22
C ALA A 285 16.35 15.06 -23.27
N HIS A 286 16.68 14.04 -22.46
CA HIS A 286 15.76 13.48 -21.46
C HIS A 286 15.27 14.54 -20.46
N PHE A 287 16.18 15.34 -19.89
CA PHE A 287 15.82 16.37 -18.90
C PHE A 287 15.21 17.64 -19.51
N GLN A 288 15.38 17.87 -20.81
CA GLN A 288 14.77 19.01 -21.52
C GLN A 288 13.34 18.72 -22.03
N THR A 289 12.96 17.44 -22.09
CA THR A 289 11.63 17.06 -22.56
C THR A 289 10.60 17.38 -21.46
N ALA A 290 9.69 18.32 -21.73
CA ALA A 290 8.70 18.80 -20.76
C ALA A 290 7.60 17.77 -20.41
N GLN A 291 7.53 16.64 -21.14
CA GLN A 291 6.62 15.53 -20.85
C GLN A 291 7.39 14.21 -20.72
N PRO A 292 7.17 13.43 -19.64
CA PRO A 292 7.90 12.20 -19.35
C PRO A 292 7.58 11.04 -20.32
N SER A 293 6.50 11.12 -21.09
CA SER A 293 5.99 10.06 -21.98
C SER A 293 6.16 10.36 -23.47
N THR A 294 6.67 11.53 -23.85
CA THR A 294 7.04 11.77 -25.24
C THR A 294 8.29 10.97 -25.48
N SER A 295 8.17 9.87 -26.22
CA SER A 295 9.31 9.15 -26.79
C SER A 295 10.25 10.20 -27.36
N VAL A 296 11.43 10.35 -26.74
CA VAL A 296 12.51 11.13 -27.34
C VAL A 296 12.60 10.62 -28.76
N GLU A 297 12.28 11.47 -29.74
CA GLU A 297 12.54 11.17 -31.14
C GLU A 297 14.03 10.91 -31.21
N CYS A 298 14.39 9.61 -31.13
CA CYS A 298 15.72 9.15 -31.39
C CYS A 298 16.08 9.76 -32.72
N LEU A 299 17.17 10.54 -32.74
CA LEU A 299 17.74 11.08 -33.97
C LEU A 299 17.69 9.97 -35.00
N SER A 300 16.99 10.24 -36.10
CA SER A 300 16.90 9.37 -37.26
C SER A 300 18.31 9.11 -37.76
N THR A 301 18.88 8.01 -37.31
CA THR A 301 19.98 7.35 -37.97
C THR A 301 19.41 6.04 -38.44
N ASP A 302 18.95 6.03 -39.69
CA ASP A 302 18.88 4.82 -40.49
C ASP A 302 20.17 4.00 -40.21
N GLU A 303 20.00 2.71 -39.90
CA GLU A 303 21.07 1.71 -39.67
C GLU A 303 21.63 1.45 -38.25
N ILE A 304 20.85 1.66 -37.19
CA ILE A 304 20.96 0.75 -36.02
C ILE A 304 19.58 0.22 -35.65
N SER A 305 19.06 -0.67 -36.50
CA SER A 305 18.02 -1.61 -36.14
C SER A 305 18.55 -2.59 -35.08
N VAL A 306 18.71 -2.11 -33.84
CA VAL A 306 18.73 -3.05 -32.71
C VAL A 306 17.31 -3.55 -32.61
N SER A 307 17.04 -4.75 -33.14
CA SER A 307 15.78 -5.49 -33.04
C SER A 307 15.52 -5.94 -31.60
N PHE A 308 15.61 -5.01 -30.64
CA PHE A 308 15.35 -5.25 -29.24
C PHE A 308 13.91 -4.87 -28.96
N THR A 309 13.00 -5.78 -29.30
CA THR A 309 11.61 -5.73 -28.88
C THR A 309 11.48 -6.52 -27.58
N TRP A 310 11.29 -5.80 -26.48
CA TRP A 310 10.91 -6.40 -25.21
C TRP A 310 9.37 -6.40 -25.09
N PRO A 311 8.73 -7.45 -24.58
CA PRO A 311 9.30 -8.71 -24.09
C PRO A 311 9.74 -9.66 -25.22
N PRO A 312 10.76 -10.50 -25.00
CA PRO A 312 11.19 -11.50 -25.97
C PRO A 312 10.09 -12.56 -26.19
N PRO A 313 10.05 -13.20 -27.37
CA PRO A 313 9.09 -14.27 -27.63
C PRO A 313 9.35 -15.44 -26.66
N VAL A 314 8.32 -15.83 -25.92
CA VAL A 314 8.37 -16.96 -24.98
C VAL A 314 7.92 -18.22 -25.71
N THR A 315 8.66 -19.31 -25.51
CA THR A 315 8.36 -20.61 -26.14
C THR A 315 7.28 -21.38 -25.39
N ASP A 316 6.55 -22.24 -26.10
CA ASP A 316 5.51 -23.10 -25.49
C ASP A 316 6.08 -24.01 -24.39
N SER A 317 7.35 -24.42 -24.50
CA SER A 317 8.02 -25.23 -23.47
C SER A 317 8.23 -24.45 -22.18
N GLN A 318 8.57 -23.17 -22.25
CA GLN A 318 8.68 -22.28 -21.08
C GLN A 318 7.31 -22.10 -20.41
N ILE A 319 6.26 -21.84 -21.21
CA ILE A 319 4.89 -21.74 -20.69
C ILE A 319 4.49 -23.04 -20.00
N GLN A 320 4.74 -24.19 -20.62
CA GLN A 320 4.41 -25.48 -20.02
C GLN A 320 5.20 -25.76 -18.73
N SER A 321 6.45 -25.31 -18.66
CA SER A 321 7.28 -25.37 -17.45
C SER A 321 6.65 -24.57 -16.29
N VAL A 322 6.22 -23.33 -16.57
CA VAL A 322 5.50 -22.48 -15.59
C VAL A 322 4.23 -23.19 -15.11
N ARG A 323 3.40 -23.70 -16.03
CA ARG A 323 2.16 -24.42 -15.70
C ARG A 323 2.42 -25.63 -14.79
N SER A 324 3.46 -26.41 -15.12
CA SER A 324 3.88 -27.55 -14.31
C SER A 324 4.28 -27.12 -12.89
N ARG A 325 5.03 -26.01 -12.77
CA ARG A 325 5.47 -25.50 -11.48
C ARG A 325 4.31 -24.99 -10.63
N VAL A 326 3.35 -24.31 -11.24
CA VAL A 326 2.11 -23.89 -10.56
C VAL A 326 1.39 -25.11 -9.98
N ARG A 327 1.20 -26.18 -10.76
CA ARG A 327 0.55 -27.40 -10.25
C ARG A 327 1.33 -28.06 -9.11
N GLU A 328 2.64 -28.16 -9.20
CA GLU A 328 3.50 -28.68 -8.11
C GLU A 328 3.33 -27.83 -6.83
N PHE A 329 3.29 -26.50 -6.98
CA PHE A 329 3.07 -25.58 -5.85
C PHE A 329 1.70 -25.81 -5.21
N LEU A 330 0.63 -25.90 -6.01
CA LEU A 330 -0.73 -26.13 -5.54
C LEU A 330 -0.84 -27.48 -4.81
N GLN A 331 -0.23 -28.54 -5.31
CA GLN A 331 -0.23 -29.84 -4.65
C GLN A 331 0.50 -29.82 -3.30
N THR A 332 1.56 -29.02 -3.19
CA THR A 332 2.40 -28.98 -1.98
C THR A 332 1.85 -28.02 -0.91
N HIS A 333 1.31 -26.88 -1.33
CA HIS A 333 0.95 -25.77 -0.45
C HIS A 333 -0.53 -25.36 -0.50
N GLY A 334 -1.29 -25.88 -1.46
CA GLY A 334 -2.71 -25.56 -1.68
C GLY A 334 -3.55 -25.65 -0.41
N PRO A 335 -3.62 -26.83 0.25
CA PRO A 335 -4.46 -27.03 1.44
C PRO A 335 -4.08 -26.14 2.64
N SER A 336 -2.83 -25.69 2.72
CA SER A 336 -2.34 -24.89 3.85
C SER A 336 -2.56 -23.39 3.65
N LEU A 337 -2.41 -22.91 2.41
CA LEU A 337 -2.47 -21.48 2.09
C LEU A 337 -3.85 -21.02 1.58
N GLY A 338 -4.63 -21.90 0.98
CA GLY A 338 -6.00 -21.63 0.50
C GLY A 338 -6.11 -20.31 -0.27
N ASP A 339 -6.95 -19.41 0.23
CA ASP A 339 -7.27 -18.10 -0.35
C ASP A 339 -6.08 -17.12 -0.49
N GLN A 340 -4.93 -17.42 0.12
CA GLN A 340 -3.70 -16.62 -0.05
C GLN A 340 -3.07 -16.86 -1.42
N ILE A 341 -3.37 -17.99 -2.07
CA ILE A 341 -2.82 -18.33 -3.38
C ILE A 341 -3.58 -17.57 -4.47
N THR A 342 -2.88 -16.61 -5.07
CA THR A 342 -3.37 -15.83 -6.21
C THR A 342 -2.39 -15.93 -7.38
N GLY A 343 -2.84 -15.64 -8.60
CA GLY A 343 -1.95 -15.56 -9.75
C GLY A 343 -0.81 -14.56 -9.54
N ARG A 344 -1.09 -13.44 -8.86
CA ARG A 344 -0.09 -12.44 -8.44
C ARG A 344 0.92 -13.01 -7.47
N ALA A 345 0.47 -13.73 -6.42
CA ALA A 345 1.37 -14.35 -5.45
C ALA A 345 2.31 -15.36 -6.12
N LEU A 346 1.80 -16.18 -7.04
CA LEU A 346 2.61 -17.14 -7.80
C LEU A 346 3.63 -16.45 -8.71
N ALA A 347 3.21 -15.43 -9.48
CA ALA A 347 4.10 -14.64 -10.31
C ALA A 347 5.21 -13.97 -9.48
N ASN A 348 4.84 -13.38 -8.33
CA ASN A 348 5.78 -12.78 -7.39
C ASN A 348 6.80 -13.79 -6.86
N LEU A 349 6.36 -14.98 -6.43
CA LEU A 349 7.27 -16.03 -5.97
C LEU A 349 8.26 -16.44 -7.07
N PHE A 350 7.77 -16.69 -8.29
CA PHE A 350 8.61 -17.09 -9.43
C PHE A 350 9.61 -16.01 -9.87
N HIS A 351 9.32 -14.72 -9.65
CA HIS A 351 10.23 -13.61 -9.87
C HIS A 351 11.06 -13.21 -8.64
N GLY A 352 10.78 -13.80 -7.48
CA GLY A 352 11.43 -13.45 -6.21
C GLY A 352 11.04 -12.06 -5.68
N ILE A 353 9.82 -11.62 -5.95
CA ILE A 353 9.24 -10.40 -5.40
C ILE A 353 8.61 -10.74 -4.03
N PRO A 354 9.04 -10.12 -2.93
CA PRO A 354 8.43 -10.35 -1.63
C PRO A 354 7.09 -9.60 -1.49
N SER A 355 6.14 -10.23 -0.81
CA SER A 355 4.89 -9.63 -0.36
C SER A 355 4.65 -9.92 1.14
N PRO A 356 3.74 -9.19 1.82
CA PRO A 356 3.46 -9.43 3.24
C PRO A 356 3.12 -10.89 3.61
N GLN A 357 2.33 -11.59 2.79
CA GLN A 357 1.98 -13.00 2.98
C GLN A 357 3.11 -13.94 2.57
N PHE A 358 3.98 -13.51 1.64
CA PHE A 358 5.10 -14.30 1.10
C PHE A 358 6.44 -13.57 1.31
N PRO A 359 6.90 -13.42 2.58
CA PRO A 359 8.12 -12.67 2.88
C PRO A 359 9.37 -13.40 2.40
N SER A 360 10.36 -12.63 1.93
CA SER A 360 11.61 -13.19 1.39
C SER A 360 12.40 -13.96 2.46
N GLN A 361 12.34 -13.57 3.73
CA GLN A 361 13.05 -14.25 4.83
C GLN A 361 12.65 -15.72 4.96
N SER A 362 11.41 -16.06 4.61
CA SER A 362 10.87 -17.41 4.69
C SER A 362 10.98 -18.14 3.35
N TRP A 363 10.69 -17.46 2.24
CA TRP A 363 10.53 -18.11 0.93
C TRP A 363 11.80 -18.15 0.08
N CYS A 364 12.81 -17.30 0.34
CA CYS A 364 14.02 -17.25 -0.50
C CYS A 364 14.83 -18.56 -0.51
N ARG A 365 14.69 -19.38 0.53
CA ARG A 365 15.36 -20.69 0.64
C ARG A 365 14.67 -21.77 -0.19
N ASN A 366 13.42 -21.55 -0.61
CA ASN A 366 12.69 -22.49 -1.46
C ASN A 366 13.05 -22.27 -2.93
N TYR A 367 14.20 -22.82 -3.33
CA TYR A 367 14.74 -22.72 -4.69
C TYR A 367 13.84 -23.37 -5.77
N ARG A 368 12.82 -24.14 -5.38
CA ARG A 368 11.86 -24.73 -6.34
C ARG A 368 10.85 -23.71 -6.84
N VAL A 369 10.65 -22.62 -6.11
CA VAL A 369 9.61 -21.64 -6.42
C VAL A 369 10.24 -20.26 -6.54
N TRP A 370 11.11 -19.88 -5.59
CA TRP A 370 11.70 -18.55 -5.54
C TRP A 370 12.66 -18.30 -6.71
N ARG A 371 12.41 -17.25 -7.51
CA ARG A 371 13.27 -16.82 -8.64
C ARG A 371 13.50 -17.89 -9.71
N THR A 372 12.50 -18.74 -9.97
CA THR A 372 12.64 -19.89 -10.90
C THR A 372 12.30 -19.60 -12.34
N HIS A 373 11.52 -18.55 -12.63
CA HIS A 373 11.10 -18.20 -13.99
C HIS A 373 11.44 -16.74 -14.35
N LEU A 374 12.70 -16.35 -14.15
CA LEU A 374 13.21 -15.04 -14.58
C LEU A 374 13.36 -14.93 -16.10
N ASP A 375 13.25 -16.05 -16.82
CA ASP A 375 13.27 -16.11 -18.27
C ASP A 375 11.93 -15.71 -18.92
N VAL A 376 10.85 -15.63 -18.13
CA VAL A 376 9.50 -15.25 -18.58
C VAL A 376 9.08 -13.94 -17.92
N ASP A 377 8.51 -13.02 -18.70
CA ASP A 377 8.07 -11.70 -18.18
C ASP A 377 6.94 -11.84 -17.15
N TRP A 378 6.92 -10.93 -16.17
CA TRP A 378 6.02 -10.99 -15.01
C TRP A 378 4.53 -10.98 -15.42
N PRO A 379 4.06 -10.11 -16.36
CA PRO A 379 2.67 -10.09 -16.77
C PRO A 379 2.21 -11.41 -17.41
N LEU A 380 3.10 -12.07 -18.16
CA LEU A 380 2.79 -13.37 -18.75
C LEU A 380 2.74 -14.48 -17.68
N LEU A 381 3.67 -14.47 -16.73
CA LEU A 381 3.59 -15.38 -15.57
C LEU A 381 2.29 -15.21 -14.79
N TYR A 382 1.89 -13.96 -14.53
CA TYR A 382 0.63 -13.64 -13.87
C TYR A 382 -0.56 -14.22 -14.63
N GLN A 383 -0.62 -14.03 -15.95
CA GLN A 383 -1.68 -14.57 -16.79
C GLN A 383 -1.73 -16.10 -16.74
N VAL A 384 -0.60 -16.76 -17.02
CA VAL A 384 -0.51 -18.23 -17.03
C VAL A 384 -0.82 -18.82 -15.66
N ALA A 385 -0.30 -18.25 -14.58
CA ALA A 385 -0.57 -18.70 -13.22
C ALA A 385 -2.05 -18.52 -12.85
N THR A 386 -2.66 -17.40 -13.25
CA THR A 386 -4.10 -17.16 -13.02
C THR A 386 -4.98 -18.16 -13.78
N GLU A 387 -4.63 -18.48 -15.02
CA GLU A 387 -5.34 -19.49 -15.82
C GLU A 387 -5.24 -20.88 -15.19
N GLU A 388 -4.03 -21.31 -14.83
CA GLU A 388 -3.81 -22.63 -14.20
C GLU A 388 -4.49 -22.74 -12.84
N LEU A 389 -4.47 -21.67 -12.03
CA LEU A 389 -5.15 -21.62 -10.74
C LEU A 389 -6.66 -21.83 -10.89
N ARG A 390 -7.28 -21.20 -11.90
CA ARG A 390 -8.71 -21.38 -12.19
C ARG A 390 -9.05 -22.82 -12.58
N GLN A 391 -8.19 -23.47 -13.38
CA GLN A 391 -8.39 -24.85 -13.80
C GLN A 391 -8.22 -25.86 -12.65
N ASN A 392 -7.37 -25.52 -11.66
CA ASN A 392 -6.99 -26.41 -10.57
C ASN A 392 -7.49 -25.92 -9.20
N ILE A 393 -8.59 -25.16 -9.17
CA ILE A 393 -9.13 -24.58 -7.92
C ILE A 393 -9.46 -25.64 -6.85
N HIS A 394 -9.74 -26.88 -7.28
CA HIS A 394 -9.99 -28.02 -6.40
C HIS A 394 -8.77 -28.41 -5.53
N LEU A 395 -7.55 -28.03 -5.93
CA LEU A 395 -6.31 -28.28 -5.17
C LEU A 395 -6.10 -27.28 -4.01
N LEU A 396 -6.94 -26.25 -3.88
CA LEU A 396 -6.91 -25.30 -2.77
C LEU A 396 -7.65 -25.83 -1.53
N ASN A 397 -8.46 -26.88 -1.68
CA ASN A 397 -9.34 -27.42 -0.65
C ASN A 397 -8.78 -28.67 0.03
#